data_AF-A0A0N4UIQ2-F1
#
_entry.id   AF-A0A0N4UIQ2-F1
#
_cell.length_a   1.000
_cell.length_b   1.000
_cell.length_c   1.000
_cell.angle_alpha   90.00
_cell.angle_beta   90.00
_cell.angle_gamma   90.00
#
_symmetry.space_group_name_H-M   'P 1'
#
loop_
_entity.id
_entity.type
_entity.pdbx_description
1 polymer ?
#
loop_
_entity_poly.entity_id
_entity_poly.type
_entity_poly.pdbx_seq_one_letter_code
_entity_poly.pdbx_strand_id
1 'polypeptide(L)'
;MEPNNLIVTVISARGLSLKGHTKLDVFVNLTLNSTGSWKSKVQTEIKKSTGDCTWDQACEFFVNDMDSVLTILVNHKTVIGAECIGGIELKLRECRCKTMPIWFKLRKKGKFDEVSEKYRGELLLKFYFCNKQLSSSALSINSNSS
;
A
#
# COMPACT_ATOMS: atom_id res chain seq x y z
N MET A 1 -2.92 12.08 -20.61
CA MET A 1 -2.14 12.54 -19.45
C MET A 1 -2.02 11.39 -18.46
N GLU A 2 -0.81 11.06 -18.06
CA GLU A 2 -0.57 10.08 -16.98
C GLU A 2 -0.84 10.74 -15.62
N PRO A 3 -1.35 9.98 -14.63
CA PRO A 3 -1.56 10.49 -13.28
C PRO A 3 -0.21 10.69 -12.58
N ASN A 4 -0.01 11.83 -11.93
CA ASN A 4 1.16 12.10 -11.10
C ASN A 4 0.95 11.76 -9.61
N ASN A 5 -0.25 11.32 -9.24
CA ASN A 5 -0.60 11.01 -7.88
C ASN A 5 -1.53 9.80 -7.78
N LEU A 6 -1.31 8.99 -6.75
CA LEU A 6 -2.13 7.85 -6.39
C LEU A 6 -2.54 7.95 -4.92
N ILE A 7 -3.83 7.84 -4.67
CA ILE A 7 -4.39 7.64 -3.33
C ILE A 7 -4.85 6.19 -3.23
N VAL A 8 -4.29 5.46 -2.27
CA VAL A 8 -4.69 4.10 -1.92
C VAL A 8 -5.44 4.16 -0.60
N THR A 9 -6.73 3.85 -0.60
CA THR A 9 -7.50 3.72 0.64
C THR A 9 -7.41 2.27 1.12
N VAL A 10 -6.83 2.08 2.30
CA VAL A 10 -6.86 0.81 3.03
C VAL A 10 -8.14 0.80 3.86
N ILE A 11 -9.15 0.06 3.40
CA ILE A 11 -10.48 0.10 4.00
C ILE A 11 -10.55 -0.89 5.16
N SER A 12 -10.48 -2.18 4.87
CA SER A 12 -10.61 -3.24 5.86
C SER A 12 -9.85 -4.51 5.47
N ALA A 13 -9.59 -5.38 6.43
CA ALA A 13 -9.12 -6.73 6.22
C ALA A 13 -10.08 -7.73 6.87
N ARG A 14 -10.13 -8.94 6.33
CA ARG A 14 -10.90 -10.05 6.88
C ARG A 14 -10.15 -11.37 6.85
N GLY A 15 -10.44 -12.24 7.81
CA GLY A 15 -9.89 -13.59 7.90
C GLY A 15 -8.36 -13.63 8.07
N LEU A 16 -7.77 -12.58 8.65
CA LEU A 16 -6.34 -12.54 8.96
C LEU A 16 -6.02 -13.63 9.98
N SER A 17 -4.97 -14.41 9.69
CA SER A 17 -4.51 -15.46 10.60
C SER A 17 -2.99 -15.57 10.58
N LEU A 18 -2.42 -15.70 11.78
CA LEU A 18 -0.99 -15.87 11.98
C LEU A 18 -0.76 -17.00 12.98
N LYS A 19 0.11 -17.96 12.62
CA LYS A 19 0.30 -19.18 13.42
C LYS A 19 0.86 -18.80 14.79
N GLY A 20 0.18 -19.23 15.86
CA GLY A 20 0.60 -18.92 17.24
C GLY A 20 0.02 -17.63 17.81
N HIS A 21 -0.78 -16.88 17.03
CA HIS A 21 -1.38 -15.62 17.46
C HIS A 21 -2.90 -15.66 17.35
N THR A 22 -3.59 -15.44 18.48
CA THR A 22 -5.07 -15.28 18.52
C THR A 22 -5.50 -13.81 18.59
N LYS A 23 -4.59 -12.94 19.02
CA LYS A 23 -4.75 -11.48 19.02
C LYS A 23 -3.64 -10.89 18.18
N LEU A 24 -4.02 -9.97 17.30
CA LEU A 24 -3.12 -9.33 16.35
C LEU A 24 -3.16 -7.82 16.53
N ASP A 25 -2.00 -7.21 16.67
CA ASP A 25 -1.77 -5.78 16.45
C ASP A 25 -1.44 -5.58 14.96
N VAL A 26 -2.44 -5.33 14.12
CA VAL A 26 -2.32 -5.34 12.66
C VAL A 26 -2.07 -3.94 12.11
N PHE A 27 -1.17 -3.83 11.13
CA PHE A 27 -0.97 -2.63 10.33
C PHE A 27 -0.55 -2.99 8.90
N VAL A 28 -0.79 -2.08 7.96
CA VAL A 28 -0.47 -2.28 6.55
C VAL A 28 0.69 -1.37 6.16
N ASN A 29 1.74 -1.95 5.61
CA ASN A 29 2.84 -1.24 4.96
C ASN A 29 2.55 -1.18 3.45
N LEU A 30 2.54 0.00 2.88
CA LEU A 30 2.43 0.20 1.43
C LEU A 30 3.74 0.78 0.93
N THR A 31 4.27 0.19 -0.14
CA THR A 31 5.57 0.57 -0.71
C THR A 31 5.42 0.67 -2.22
N LEU A 32 5.67 1.86 -2.76
CA LEU A 32 5.74 2.09 -4.19
C LEU A 32 7.20 2.05 -4.64
N ASN A 33 7.54 1.04 -5.45
CA ASN A 33 8.86 0.88 -6.07
C ASN A 33 8.76 1.38 -7.52
N SER A 34 9.36 2.52 -7.80
CA SER A 34 9.45 3.07 -9.15
C SER A 34 10.73 2.60 -9.83
N THR A 35 10.83 2.84 -11.14
CA THR A 35 12.07 2.63 -11.88
C THR A 35 13.19 3.49 -11.27
N GLY A 36 14.38 2.89 -11.14
CA GLY A 36 15.52 3.50 -10.45
C GLY A 36 15.55 3.22 -8.94
N SER A 37 16.14 4.13 -8.17
CA SER A 37 16.30 4.01 -6.71
C SER A 37 15.15 4.65 -5.92
N TRP A 38 14.15 5.22 -6.61
CA TRP A 38 13.05 5.91 -5.95
C TRP A 38 12.06 4.93 -5.33
N LYS A 39 11.89 5.05 -4.03
CA LYS A 39 10.98 4.22 -3.23
C LYS A 39 10.22 5.09 -2.26
N SER A 40 8.89 5.05 -2.34
CA SER A 40 8.02 5.71 -1.35
C SER A 40 7.39 4.65 -0.46
N LYS A 41 7.29 4.95 0.84
CA LYS A 41 6.73 4.05 1.83
C LYS A 41 5.84 4.80 2.79
N VAL A 42 4.66 4.25 3.05
CA VAL A 42 3.70 4.72 4.04
C VAL A 42 3.15 3.52 4.80
N GLN A 43 2.56 3.77 5.97
CA GLN A 43 1.94 2.73 6.77
C GLN A 43 0.64 3.23 7.39
N THR A 44 -0.27 2.30 7.65
CA THR A 44 -1.48 2.60 8.41
C THR A 44 -1.21 2.66 9.91
N GLU A 45 -2.20 3.13 10.65
CA GLU A 45 -2.26 2.90 12.09
C GLU A 45 -2.24 1.40 12.44
N ILE A 46 -1.81 1.11 13.66
CA ILE A 46 -1.89 -0.23 14.24
C ILE A 46 -3.27 -0.40 14.88
N LYS A 47 -3.99 -1.47 14.53
CA LYS A 47 -5.30 -1.83 15.08
C LYS A 47 -5.25 -3.20 15.73
N LYS A 48 -5.84 -3.33 16.91
CA LYS A 48 -6.07 -4.63 17.57
C LYS A 48 -7.17 -5.38 16.82
N SER A 49 -6.96 -6.67 16.56
CA SER A 49 -7.87 -7.53 15.80
C SER A 49 -7.76 -8.99 16.24
N THR A 50 -8.83 -9.75 16.03
CA THR A 50 -8.86 -11.22 16.14
C THR A 50 -9.01 -11.90 14.77
N GLY A 51 -8.90 -11.14 13.67
CA GLY A 51 -8.99 -11.66 12.29
C GLY A 51 -9.54 -10.64 11.31
N ASP A 52 -10.49 -9.80 11.75
CA ASP A 52 -11.10 -8.76 10.93
C ASP A 52 -10.78 -7.37 11.51
N CYS A 53 -10.53 -6.39 10.66
CA CYS A 53 -10.26 -5.01 11.10
C CYS A 53 -10.55 -3.97 10.02
N THR A 54 -10.83 -2.74 10.46
CA THR A 54 -11.10 -1.59 9.58
C THR A 54 -10.11 -0.48 9.93
N TRP A 55 -9.50 0.11 8.90
CA TRP A 55 -8.66 1.31 9.01
C TRP A 55 -9.36 2.52 8.44
N ASP A 56 -9.96 2.38 7.26
CA ASP A 56 -10.48 3.49 6.45
C ASP A 56 -9.48 4.64 6.27
N GLN A 57 -8.22 4.27 5.97
CA GLN A 57 -7.11 5.21 5.92
C GLN A 57 -6.63 5.43 4.48
N ALA A 58 -6.59 6.69 4.06
CA ALA A 58 -6.02 7.10 2.78
C ALA A 58 -4.49 7.25 2.86
N CYS A 59 -3.78 6.63 1.93
CA CYS A 59 -2.34 6.67 1.78
C CYS A 59 -1.98 7.27 0.42
N GLU A 60 -1.20 8.34 0.40
CA GLU A 60 -0.89 9.08 -0.83
C GLU A 60 0.53 8.80 -1.33
N PHE A 61 0.68 8.69 -2.65
CA PHE A 61 1.92 8.44 -3.34
C PHE A 61 2.07 9.33 -4.58
N PHE A 62 3.24 9.95 -4.70
CA PHE A 62 3.66 10.56 -5.95
C PHE A 62 4.00 9.46 -6.99
N VAL A 63 3.46 9.59 -8.19
CA VAL A 63 3.61 8.63 -9.29
C VAL A 63 4.45 9.26 -10.39
N ASN A 64 5.66 8.74 -10.58
CA ASN A 64 6.56 9.15 -11.68
C ASN A 64 6.48 8.22 -12.88
N ASP A 65 6.03 6.99 -12.68
CA ASP A 65 6.06 5.93 -13.67
C ASP A 65 4.90 4.96 -13.42
N MET A 66 4.07 4.74 -14.44
CA MET A 66 2.91 3.83 -14.38
C MET A 66 3.31 2.35 -14.39
N ASP A 67 4.57 2.02 -14.70
CA ASP A 67 5.12 0.68 -14.60
C ASP A 67 5.71 0.39 -13.20
N SER A 68 5.62 1.36 -12.28
CA SER A 68 5.92 1.15 -10.85
C SER A 68 5.09 0.03 -10.24
N VAL A 69 5.67 -0.62 -9.23
CA VAL A 69 5.06 -1.74 -8.51
C VAL A 69 4.70 -1.31 -7.09
N LEU A 70 3.43 -1.43 -6.74
CA LEU A 70 2.92 -1.22 -5.40
C LEU A 70 2.89 -2.54 -4.62
N THR A 71 3.76 -2.66 -3.63
CA THR A 71 3.77 -3.79 -2.68
C THR A 71 3.03 -3.40 -1.41
N ILE A 72 2.03 -4.19 -1.03
CA ILE A 72 1.18 -3.97 0.14
C ILE A 72 1.34 -5.17 1.07
N LEU A 73 1.85 -4.95 2.29
CA LEU A 73 2.08 -6.00 3.28
C LEU A 73 1.22 -5.77 4.51
N VAL A 74 0.43 -6.77 4.90
CA VAL A 74 -0.29 -6.79 6.18
C VAL A 74 0.63 -7.44 7.22
N ASN A 75 0.87 -6.75 8.33
CA ASN A 75 1.83 -7.16 9.34
C ASN A 75 1.19 -7.15 10.72
N HIS A 76 1.66 -8.06 11.57
CA HIS A 76 1.41 -8.06 13.00
C HIS A 76 2.62 -7.44 13.71
N LYS A 77 2.41 -6.39 14.52
CA LYS A 77 3.46 -5.83 15.37
C LYS A 77 3.76 -6.80 16.51
N THR A 78 5.03 -7.13 16.67
CA THR A 78 5.56 -7.94 17.78
C THR A 78 6.46 -7.09 18.67
N VAL A 79 6.90 -7.64 19.80
CA VAL A 79 7.80 -6.93 20.74
C VAL A 79 9.12 -6.54 20.06
N ILE A 80 9.64 -7.40 19.18
CA ILE A 80 10.94 -7.23 18.51
C ILE A 80 10.84 -6.71 17.07
N GLY A 81 9.65 -6.35 16.60
CA GLY A 81 9.47 -5.83 15.24
C GLY A 81 8.09 -6.10 14.67
N ALA A 82 8.04 -6.70 13.48
CA ALA A 82 6.81 -7.00 12.79
C ALA A 82 6.90 -8.34 12.04
N GLU A 83 5.86 -9.15 12.15
CA GLU A 83 5.72 -10.40 11.41
C GLU A 83 4.72 -10.22 10.26
N CYS A 84 5.07 -10.67 9.06
CA CYS A 84 4.22 -10.52 7.89
C CYS A 84 3.13 -11.61 7.85
N ILE A 85 1.87 -11.20 7.89
CA ILE A 85 0.71 -12.08 7.74
C ILE A 85 0.60 -12.51 6.27
N GLY A 86 0.69 -11.54 5.36
CA GLY A 86 0.67 -11.74 3.92
C GLY A 86 0.75 -10.42 3.17
N GLY A 87 0.71 -10.47 1.84
CA GLY A 87 0.77 -9.27 1.03
C GLY A 87 0.26 -9.44 -0.40
N ILE A 88 0.28 -8.33 -1.12
CA ILE A 88 -0.19 -8.18 -2.49
C ILE A 88 0.86 -7.35 -3.23
N GLU A 89 1.06 -7.66 -4.51
CA GLU A 89 1.86 -6.86 -5.41
C GLU A 89 1.05 -6.50 -6.64
N LEU A 90 1.01 -5.22 -7.01
CA LEU A 90 0.20 -4.72 -8.11
C LEU A 90 1.01 -3.74 -8.96
N LYS A 91 0.97 -3.91 -10.28
CA LYS A 91 1.47 -2.89 -11.22
C LYS A 91 0.49 -1.72 -11.24
N LEU A 92 0.97 -0.48 -11.16
CA LEU A 92 0.09 0.69 -11.12
C LEU A 92 -0.83 0.77 -12.35
N ARG A 93 -0.32 0.41 -13.53
CA ARG A 93 -1.09 0.33 -14.78
C ARG A 93 -2.37 -0.50 -14.64
N GLU A 94 -2.32 -1.62 -13.90
CA GLU A 94 -3.46 -2.51 -13.67
C GLU A 94 -4.45 -1.97 -12.62
N CYS A 95 -3.99 -1.11 -11.72
CA CYS A 95 -4.83 -0.49 -10.70
C CYS A 95 -5.68 0.65 -11.26
N ARG A 96 -5.28 1.27 -12.38
CA ARG A 96 -5.97 2.43 -12.98
C ARG A 96 -7.44 2.16 -13.31
N CYS A 97 -7.77 0.92 -13.70
CA CYS A 97 -9.14 0.53 -14.03
C CYS A 97 -9.97 0.10 -12.80
N LYS A 98 -9.37 0.05 -11.61
CA LYS A 98 -10.00 -0.43 -10.35
C LYS A 98 -10.60 0.74 -9.57
N THR A 99 -11.71 1.29 -10.06
CA THR A 99 -12.35 2.49 -9.47
C THR A 99 -13.16 2.20 -8.21
N MET A 100 -13.64 0.97 -8.06
CA MET A 100 -14.41 0.51 -6.90
C MET A 100 -13.53 -0.19 -5.87
N PRO A 101 -13.93 -0.22 -4.59
CA PRO A 101 -13.31 -1.07 -3.59
C PRO A 101 -13.29 -2.54 -4.03
N ILE A 102 -12.14 -3.18 -3.96
CA ILE A 102 -11.94 -4.59 -4.37
C ILE A 102 -11.23 -5.35 -3.26
N TRP A 103 -11.71 -6.57 -3.01
CA TRP A 103 -11.05 -7.52 -2.12
C TRP A 103 -9.89 -8.23 -2.84
N PHE A 104 -8.72 -8.22 -2.20
CA PHE A 104 -7.53 -8.91 -2.67
C PHE A 104 -7.13 -10.02 -1.70
N LYS A 105 -6.91 -11.22 -2.21
CA LYS A 105 -6.39 -12.34 -1.42
C LYS A 105 -4.92 -12.12 -1.07
N LEU A 106 -4.59 -12.23 0.22
CA LEU A 106 -3.23 -12.09 0.70
C LEU A 106 -2.40 -13.33 0.34
N ARG A 107 -1.21 -13.11 -0.21
CA ARG A 107 -0.23 -14.14 -0.57
C ARG A 107 0.97 -14.11 0.36
N LYS A 108 1.83 -15.13 0.24
CA LYS A 108 3.10 -15.17 0.98
C LYS A 108 4.03 -14.09 0.42
N LYS A 109 4.64 -13.29 1.31
CA LYS A 109 5.62 -12.26 0.93
C LYS A 109 6.71 -12.84 0.03
N GLY A 110 6.96 -12.19 -1.11
CA GLY A 110 7.96 -12.62 -2.11
C GLY A 110 7.50 -13.74 -3.05
N LYS A 111 6.25 -14.21 -2.93
CA LYS A 111 5.63 -15.26 -3.76
C LYS A 111 4.22 -14.82 -4.15
N PHE A 112 4.10 -13.62 -4.73
CA PHE A 112 2.81 -12.99 -5.04
C PHE A 112 2.13 -13.60 -6.28
N ASP A 113 2.91 -14.11 -7.23
CA ASP A 113 2.42 -14.74 -8.46
C ASP A 113 2.12 -16.25 -8.30
N GLU A 114 2.51 -16.86 -7.18
CA GLU A 114 2.25 -18.27 -6.90
C GLU A 114 0.84 -18.46 -6.29
N VAL A 115 0.10 -19.47 -6.77
CA VAL A 115 -1.11 -19.92 -6.10
C VAL A 115 -0.73 -20.54 -4.77
N SER A 116 -0.84 -19.77 -3.68
CA SER A 116 -0.57 -20.27 -2.34
C SER A 116 -1.70 -21.18 -1.84
N GLU A 117 -1.36 -22.36 -1.32
CA GLU A 117 -2.32 -23.24 -0.66
C GLU A 117 -2.87 -22.66 0.65
N LYS A 118 -2.03 -21.89 1.37
CA LYS A 118 -2.40 -21.33 2.67
C LYS A 118 -3.18 -20.02 2.51
N TYR A 119 -4.42 -20.00 2.99
CA TYR A 119 -5.20 -18.77 3.16
C TYR A 119 -4.60 -17.88 4.27
N ARG A 120 -4.52 -16.57 3.99
CA ARG A 120 -3.91 -15.57 4.89
C ARG A 120 -4.83 -14.38 5.19
N GLY A 121 -6.06 -14.43 4.70
CA GLY A 121 -7.01 -13.32 4.74
C GLY A 121 -7.10 -12.57 3.42
N GLU A 122 -7.93 -11.54 3.43
CA GLU A 122 -8.19 -10.64 2.30
C GLU A 122 -8.13 -9.19 2.76
N LEU A 123 -7.75 -8.29 1.86
CA LEU A 123 -7.66 -6.85 2.11
C LEU A 123 -8.55 -6.09 1.09
N LEU A 124 -9.42 -5.22 1.59
CA LEU A 124 -10.26 -4.34 0.80
C LEU A 124 -9.52 -3.03 0.53
N LEU A 125 -9.28 -2.77 -0.75
CA LEU A 125 -8.52 -1.61 -1.21
C LEU A 125 -9.32 -0.81 -2.24
N LYS A 126 -9.14 0.51 -2.24
CA LYS A 126 -9.63 1.41 -3.30
C LYS A 126 -8.46 2.24 -3.83
N PHE A 127 -8.42 2.42 -5.14
CA PHE A 127 -7.39 3.20 -5.83
C PHE A 127 -8.01 4.42 -6.48
N TYR A 128 -7.38 5.58 -6.30
CA TYR A 128 -7.78 6.81 -6.96
C TYR A 128 -6.55 7.50 -7.54
N PHE A 129 -6.49 7.56 -8.87
CA PHE A 129 -5.42 8.22 -9.62
C PHE A 129 -5.87 9.63 -9.99
N CYS A 130 -5.04 10.63 -9.69
CA CYS A 130 -5.33 12.02 -10.02
C CYS A 130 -4.07 12.77 -10.44
N ASN A 131 -4.27 13.97 -10.97
CA ASN A 131 -3.20 14.92 -11.23
C ASN A 131 -3.31 16.06 -10.23
N LYS A 132 -2.34 16.18 -9.32
CA LYS A 132 -2.17 17.37 -8.50
C LYS A 132 -1.24 18.32 -9.26
N GLN A 133 -1.67 19.56 -9.49
CA GLN A 133 -0.74 20.57 -10.00
C GLN A 133 0.43 20.66 -9.00
N LEU A 134 1.65 20.35 -9.46
CA LEU A 134 2.86 20.65 -8.72
C LEU A 134 2.90 22.18 -8.63
N SER A 135 2.46 22.74 -7.51
CA SER A 135 2.53 24.18 -7.29
C SER A 135 3.98 24.60 -7.46
N SER A 136 4.27 25.40 -8.49
CA SER A 136 5.59 25.88 -8.88
C SER A 136 6.21 26.89 -7.89
N SER A 137 5.87 26.79 -6.61
CA SER A 137 6.19 27.78 -5.59
C SER A 137 7.56 27.60 -4.93
N ALA A 138 8.42 26.70 -5.46
CA ALA A 138 9.77 26.45 -4.91
C ALA A 138 10.93 26.86 -5.84
N LEU A 139 10.64 27.46 -7.01
CA LEU A 139 11.67 28.11 -7.84
C LEU A 139 11.70 29.61 -7.52
N SER A 140 12.06 29.97 -6.29
CA SER A 140 12.56 31.32 -6.03
C SER A 140 13.96 31.41 -6.65
N ILE A 141 13.98 31.85 -7.91
CA ILE A 141 15.17 32.37 -8.59
C ILE A 141 15.65 33.54 -7.74
N ASN A 142 16.66 33.30 -6.90
CA ASN A 142 17.41 34.35 -6.24
C ASN A 142 18.46 34.87 -7.24
N SER A 143 17.99 35.55 -8.30
CA SER A 143 18.85 36.38 -9.13
C SER A 143 19.00 37.71 -8.42
N ASN A 144 19.95 37.79 -7.49
CA ASN A 144 20.45 39.07 -7.03
C ASN A 144 21.32 39.66 -8.14
N SER A 145 20.94 40.89 -8.49
CA SER A 145 21.45 41.80 -9.50
C SER A 145 22.96 42.09 -9.44
N SER A 146 23.46 42.51 -10.60
CA SER A 146 24.74 43.13 -10.93
C SER A 146 25.35 44.06 -9.87
#